data_AF-A0A0B7BHQ1-F1
#
_entry.id   AF-A0A0B7BHQ1-F1
#
_cell.length_a   1.000
_cell.length_b   1.000
_cell.length_c   1.000
_cell.angle_alpha   90.00
_cell.angle_beta   90.00
_cell.angle_gamma   90.00
#
_symmetry.space_group_name_H-M   'P 1'
#
loop_
_entity.id
_entity.type
_entity.pdbx_description
1 polymer ?
#
loop_
_entity_poly.entity_id
_entity_poly.type
_entity_poly.pdbx_seq_one_letter_code
_entity_poly.pdbx_strand_id
1 'polypeptide(L)'
;DSVRCPCKVCVNSPTKKTQFARIDIRTAAHVVYDGHEGARTTCHLFYDKGQSPEKCEGVVKLTDNEYVIIDADNDSCSMIYTTHDLELAEKLEKMTILCRHLADRLTHKYPSAISGNPRFNSRNSDANSEQSKDTLSPCQSAPDGWDKLTIIVSHPHGCSKQVSVGCCTGKDDKQAYLTKYIYNTPTCPGSSGSPVLLLEGVWGWSCDHAHSGGDGTEEKQLNFSSSGVIF
;
A
#
# COMPACT_ATOMS: atom_id res chain seq x y z
N ASP A 1 33.42 -0.31 13.26
CA ASP A 1 33.25 0.93 12.46
C ASP A 1 31.80 1.37 12.46
N SER A 2 31.54 2.65 12.75
CA SER A 2 30.19 3.22 12.67
C SER A 2 29.82 3.46 11.21
N VAL A 3 28.69 2.89 10.78
CA VAL A 3 28.16 3.10 9.43
C VAL A 3 27.80 4.59 9.28
N ARG A 4 28.27 5.20 8.20
CA ARG A 4 28.09 6.63 7.91
C ARG A 4 26.80 6.84 7.13
N CYS A 5 26.10 7.96 7.37
CA CYS A 5 24.90 8.30 6.62
C CYS A 5 25.24 8.54 5.14
N PRO A 6 24.56 7.84 4.20
CA PRO A 6 24.85 7.95 2.77
C PRO A 6 24.09 9.09 2.08
N CYS A 7 23.24 9.84 2.79
CA CYS A 7 22.41 10.85 2.15
C CYS A 7 23.24 12.02 1.59
N LYS A 8 22.75 12.64 0.50
CA LYS A 8 23.45 13.72 -0.22
C LYS A 8 23.88 14.87 0.70
N VAL A 9 23.07 15.21 1.70
CA VAL A 9 23.36 16.26 2.68
C VAL A 9 24.56 15.88 3.55
N CYS A 10 24.58 14.67 4.10
CA CYS A 10 25.67 14.22 4.97
C CYS A 10 26.96 13.91 4.22
N VAL A 11 26.88 13.49 2.96
CA VAL A 11 28.07 13.28 2.12
C VAL A 11 28.84 14.60 1.93
N ASN A 12 28.10 15.70 1.71
CA ASN A 12 28.64 17.03 1.45
C ASN A 12 28.86 17.89 2.71
N SER A 13 28.42 17.44 3.89
CA SER A 13 28.59 18.16 5.14
C SER A 13 29.93 17.86 5.82
N PRO A 14 30.60 18.86 6.42
CA PRO A 14 31.78 18.63 7.27
C PRO A 14 31.43 17.88 8.57
N THR A 15 30.21 18.04 9.07
CA THR A 15 29.67 17.28 10.21
C THR A 15 28.75 16.17 9.70
N LYS A 16 29.29 14.95 9.62
CA LYS A 16 28.56 13.78 9.12
C LYS A 16 27.79 13.11 10.24
N LYS A 17 26.48 12.95 10.06
CA LYS A 17 25.61 12.23 11.00
C LYS A 17 25.89 10.72 10.93
N THR A 18 25.91 10.08 12.10
CA THR A 18 26.16 8.63 12.25
C THR A 18 24.90 7.85 12.63
N GLN A 19 23.87 8.54 13.09
CA GLN A 19 22.55 7.96 13.33
C GLN A 19 21.59 8.40 12.22
N PHE A 20 21.02 7.41 11.54
CA PHE A 20 20.05 7.59 10.47
C PHE A 20 19.27 6.29 10.31
N ALA A 21 18.11 6.37 9.67
CA ALA A 21 17.31 5.22 9.30
C ALA A 21 17.04 5.23 7.79
N ARG A 22 16.76 4.04 7.25
CA ARG A 22 16.31 3.87 5.87
C ARG A 22 14.82 3.52 5.87
N ILE A 23 14.07 4.20 5.01
CA ILE A 23 12.65 3.94 4.76
C ILE A 23 12.56 3.35 3.35
N ASP A 24 12.12 2.10 3.26
CA ASP A 24 11.86 1.41 1.99
C ASP A 24 10.37 1.55 1.66
N ILE A 25 10.05 2.34 0.64
CA ILE A 25 8.71 2.47 0.09
C ILE A 25 8.59 1.50 -1.08
N ARG A 26 7.75 0.47 -0.92
CA ARG A 26 7.43 -0.48 -1.97
C ARG A 26 6.08 -0.18 -2.58
N THR A 27 6.05 -0.16 -3.91
CA THR A 27 4.86 0.02 -4.73
C THR A 27 4.97 -0.84 -5.97
N ALA A 28 3.99 -0.76 -6.88
CA ALA A 28 4.06 -1.46 -8.15
C ALA A 28 4.85 -0.66 -9.20
N ALA A 29 5.45 -1.36 -10.18
CA ALA A 29 6.17 -0.70 -11.27
C ALA A 29 5.20 0.13 -12.13
N HIS A 30 3.95 -0.28 -12.33
CA HIS A 30 2.98 0.57 -13.03
C HIS A 30 2.61 1.87 -12.27
N VAL A 31 2.93 1.95 -10.96
CA VAL A 31 2.79 3.18 -10.16
C VAL A 31 4.03 4.05 -10.28
N VAL A 32 5.22 3.46 -10.35
CA VAL A 32 6.47 4.20 -10.59
C VAL A 32 7.25 3.41 -11.61
N TYR A 33 7.15 3.84 -12.86
CA TYR A 33 7.43 3.05 -14.06
C TYR A 33 8.91 2.84 -14.32
N ASP A 34 9.71 3.89 -14.15
CA ASP A 34 11.13 3.85 -14.41
C ASP A 34 11.95 4.62 -13.35
N GLY A 35 13.27 4.49 -13.43
CA GLY A 35 14.17 5.16 -12.51
C GLY A 35 14.09 6.70 -12.60
N HIS A 36 13.64 7.24 -13.73
CA HIS A 36 13.47 8.68 -13.94
C HIS A 36 12.23 9.23 -13.23
N GLU A 37 11.11 8.49 -13.26
CA GLU A 37 9.91 8.75 -12.50
C GLU A 37 10.19 8.55 -11.01
N GLY A 38 10.83 7.44 -10.64
CA GLY A 38 11.17 7.14 -9.25
C GLY A 38 12.07 8.20 -8.63
N ALA A 39 13.13 8.64 -9.30
CA ALA A 39 14.05 9.66 -8.77
C ALA A 39 13.38 11.02 -8.51
N ARG A 40 12.26 11.30 -9.18
CA ARG A 40 11.46 12.53 -9.01
C ARG A 40 10.22 12.32 -8.14
N THR A 41 9.95 11.10 -7.73
CA THR A 41 8.77 10.75 -6.94
C THR A 41 8.96 11.19 -5.49
N THR A 42 7.97 11.92 -4.98
CA THR A 42 7.86 12.28 -3.57
C THR A 42 6.78 11.45 -2.90
N CYS A 43 7.06 10.96 -1.70
CA CYS A 43 6.07 10.23 -0.91
C CYS A 43 5.56 11.11 0.23
N HIS A 44 4.25 11.17 0.42
CA HIS A 44 3.61 11.92 1.49
C HIS A 44 2.98 10.94 2.47
N LEU A 45 3.58 10.80 3.65
CA LEU A 45 3.10 9.92 4.72
C LEU A 45 2.07 10.65 5.58
N PHE A 46 1.15 9.88 6.15
CA PHE A 46 0.09 10.36 7.06
C PHE A 46 -0.85 11.41 6.44
N TYR A 47 -1.03 11.37 5.11
CA TYR A 47 -1.98 12.21 4.40
C TYR A 47 -3.33 11.51 4.27
N ASP A 48 -4.24 11.78 5.22
CA ASP A 48 -5.56 11.13 5.25
C ASP A 48 -6.69 12.00 4.67
N LYS A 49 -6.61 13.33 4.83
CA LYS A 49 -7.67 14.28 4.45
C LYS A 49 -7.08 15.60 3.99
N GLY A 50 -7.78 16.31 3.10
CA GLY A 50 -7.46 17.68 2.66
C GLY A 50 -7.30 17.80 1.15
N GLN A 51 -7.26 19.03 0.62
CA GLN A 51 -7.16 19.27 -0.82
C GLN A 51 -5.78 18.95 -1.41
N SER A 52 -4.72 19.15 -0.63
CA SER A 52 -3.37 18.81 -1.04
C SER A 52 -2.50 18.48 0.19
N PRO A 53 -1.47 17.64 0.05
CA PRO A 53 -0.61 17.25 1.16
C PRO A 53 0.08 18.43 1.85
N GLU A 54 0.39 19.50 1.12
CA GLU A 54 1.10 20.69 1.63
C GLU A 54 0.26 21.54 2.59
N LYS A 55 -1.07 21.38 2.55
CA LYS A 55 -2.00 22.12 3.41
C LYS A 55 -2.40 21.35 4.67
N CYS A 56 -1.85 20.15 4.85
CA CYS A 56 -2.26 19.24 5.91
C CYS A 56 -1.23 19.18 7.03
N GLU A 57 -1.69 19.42 8.25
CA GLU A 57 -0.86 19.28 9.44
C GLU A 57 -0.53 17.80 9.69
N GLY A 58 0.72 17.51 10.08
CA GLY A 58 1.18 16.15 10.39
C GLY A 58 1.62 15.29 9.19
N VAL A 59 1.48 15.80 7.96
CA VAL A 59 1.99 15.11 6.76
C VAL A 59 3.51 15.18 6.70
N VAL A 60 4.15 14.02 6.49
CA VAL A 60 5.60 13.94 6.31
C VAL A 60 5.91 13.72 4.84
N LYS A 61 6.70 14.63 4.26
CA LYS A 61 7.16 14.53 2.88
C LYS A 61 8.53 13.85 2.82
N LEU A 62 8.61 12.70 2.18
CA LEU A 62 9.86 12.06 1.80
C LEU A 62 10.28 12.53 0.41
N THR A 63 11.48 13.09 0.30
CA THR A 63 12.09 13.54 -0.94
C THR A 63 13.48 12.93 -1.11
N ASP A 64 14.05 13.06 -2.31
CA ASP A 64 15.45 12.71 -2.58
C ASP A 64 15.80 11.26 -2.22
N ASN A 65 15.07 10.30 -2.79
CA ASN A 65 15.42 8.89 -2.61
C ASN A 65 16.88 8.63 -3.02
N GLU A 66 17.49 7.71 -2.26
CA GLU A 66 18.87 7.26 -2.45
C GLU A 66 18.95 6.32 -3.66
N TYR A 67 17.97 5.41 -3.76
CA TYR A 67 17.90 4.40 -4.81
C TYR A 67 16.45 4.13 -5.21
N VAL A 68 16.27 3.80 -6.48
CA VAL A 68 15.04 3.26 -7.05
C VAL A 68 15.39 1.92 -7.68
N ILE A 69 14.73 0.85 -7.24
CA ILE A 69 14.88 -0.50 -7.77
C ILE A 69 13.55 -0.87 -8.43
N ILE A 70 13.58 -1.22 -9.71
CA ILE A 70 12.39 -1.54 -10.48
C ILE A 70 12.55 -2.92 -11.08
N ASP A 71 11.53 -3.73 -10.87
CA ASP A 71 11.34 -5.05 -11.45
C ASP A 71 10.02 -5.01 -12.24
N ALA A 72 10.12 -4.70 -13.53
CA ALA A 72 8.96 -4.58 -14.39
C ALA A 72 8.27 -5.93 -14.62
N ASP A 73 9.02 -7.03 -14.59
CA ASP A 73 8.50 -8.39 -14.78
C ASP A 73 7.60 -8.81 -13.61
N ASN A 74 7.98 -8.42 -12.39
CA ASN A 74 7.18 -8.65 -11.18
C ASN A 74 6.25 -7.50 -10.80
N ASP A 75 6.19 -6.45 -11.65
CA ASP A 75 5.45 -5.23 -11.41
C ASP A 75 5.73 -4.63 -10.02
N SER A 76 7.01 -4.50 -9.68
CA SER A 76 7.47 -4.00 -8.37
C SER A 76 8.43 -2.83 -8.50
N CYS A 77 8.26 -1.84 -7.63
CA CYS A 77 9.17 -0.73 -7.46
C CYS A 77 9.47 -0.53 -5.97
N SER A 78 10.74 -0.34 -5.62
CA SER A 78 11.21 0.01 -4.28
C SER A 78 11.98 1.32 -4.36
N MET A 79 11.61 2.27 -3.51
CA MET A 79 12.26 3.57 -3.36
C MET A 79 12.80 3.68 -1.94
N ILE A 80 14.12 3.85 -1.82
CA ILE A 80 14.80 3.91 -0.53
C ILE A 80 15.07 5.36 -0.17
N TYR A 81 14.55 5.80 0.97
CA TYR A 81 14.78 7.14 1.52
C TYR A 81 15.65 7.04 2.77
N THR A 82 16.52 8.02 2.99
CA THR A 82 17.28 8.15 4.24
C THR A 82 16.69 9.27 5.08
N THR A 83 16.42 8.98 6.35
CA THR A 83 15.93 9.98 7.33
C THR A 83 16.86 10.08 8.54
N HIS A 84 16.90 11.28 9.12
CA HIS A 84 17.51 11.53 10.43
C HIS A 84 16.47 11.69 11.55
N ASP A 85 15.19 11.65 11.20
CA ASP A 85 14.09 11.64 12.14
C ASP A 85 13.91 10.19 12.63
N LEU A 86 14.52 9.89 13.78
CA LEU A 86 14.49 8.54 14.37
C LEU A 86 13.14 8.24 15.01
N GLU A 87 12.38 9.25 15.44
CA GLU A 87 11.02 9.08 15.98
C GLU A 87 10.06 8.65 14.87
N LEU A 88 10.17 9.26 13.68
CA LEU A 88 9.46 8.81 12.48
C LEU A 88 9.83 7.37 12.14
N ALA A 89 11.13 7.03 12.15
CA ALA A 89 11.59 5.69 11.82
C ALA A 89 11.01 4.64 12.79
N GLU A 90 11.07 4.90 14.09
CA GLU A 90 10.51 4.02 15.12
C GLU A 90 8.98 3.89 14.97
N LYS A 91 8.28 4.99 14.67
CA LYS A 91 6.83 4.97 14.40
C LYS A 91 6.51 4.06 13.21
N LEU A 92 7.23 4.22 12.10
CA LEU A 92 7.03 3.40 10.90
C LEU A 92 7.37 1.92 11.16
N GLU A 93 8.44 1.64 11.88
CA GLU A 93 8.82 0.28 12.26
C GLU A 93 7.70 -0.40 13.06
N LYS A 94 7.18 0.26 14.11
CA LYS A 94 6.04 -0.24 14.90
C LYS A 94 4.82 -0.54 14.03
N MET A 95 4.51 0.33 13.07
CA MET A 95 3.42 0.12 12.11
C MET A 95 3.67 -1.11 11.22
N THR A 96 4.90 -1.31 10.71
CA THR A 96 5.23 -2.48 9.88
C THR A 96 5.17 -3.80 10.66
N ILE A 97 5.60 -3.80 11.92
CA ILE A 97 5.47 -4.95 12.83
C ILE A 97 4.00 -5.28 13.05
N LEU A 98 3.17 -4.28 13.33
CA LEU A 98 1.73 -4.47 13.47
C LEU A 98 1.10 -5.07 12.21
N CYS A 99 1.43 -4.54 11.03
CA CYS A 99 0.95 -5.10 9.76
C CYS A 99 1.34 -6.57 9.57
N ARG A 100 2.59 -6.94 9.89
CA ARG A 100 3.06 -8.33 9.80
C ARG A 100 2.27 -9.25 10.74
N HIS A 101 2.10 -8.85 11.99
CA HIS A 101 1.32 -9.63 12.95
C HIS A 101 -0.14 -9.81 12.53
N LEU A 102 -0.76 -8.76 11.98
CA LEU A 102 -2.12 -8.87 11.44
C LEU A 102 -2.18 -9.83 10.25
N ALA A 103 -1.21 -9.75 9.33
CA ALA A 103 -1.11 -10.68 8.21
C ALA A 103 -0.94 -12.13 8.69
N ASP A 104 -0.04 -12.38 9.64
CA ASP A 104 0.19 -13.71 10.21
C ASP A 104 -1.08 -14.27 10.85
N ARG A 105 -1.83 -13.45 11.60
CA ARG A 105 -3.12 -13.87 12.18
C ARG A 105 -4.14 -14.25 11.11
N LEU A 106 -4.20 -13.51 10.02
CA LEU A 106 -5.08 -13.83 8.90
C LEU A 106 -4.67 -15.15 8.25
N THR A 107 -3.37 -15.39 8.08
CA THR A 107 -2.87 -16.65 7.50
C THR A 107 -3.23 -17.87 8.35
N HIS A 108 -3.15 -17.75 9.67
CA HIS A 108 -3.56 -18.81 10.60
C HIS A 108 -5.07 -19.01 10.65
N LYS A 109 -5.86 -17.95 10.49
CA LYS A 109 -7.32 -18.01 10.49
C LYS A 109 -7.87 -18.62 9.19
N TYR A 110 -7.18 -18.43 8.06
CA TYR A 110 -7.64 -18.83 6.73
C TYR A 110 -6.57 -19.63 5.94
N PRO A 111 -6.12 -20.81 6.43
CA PRO A 111 -5.02 -21.55 5.83
C PRO A 111 -5.33 -22.08 4.41
N SER A 112 -6.57 -22.49 4.16
CA SER A 112 -7.03 -23.02 2.87
C SER A 112 -6.98 -22.00 1.74
N ALA A 113 -6.95 -20.71 2.10
CA ALA A 113 -7.02 -19.62 1.14
C ALA A 113 -5.61 -19.22 0.62
N ILE A 114 -4.53 -19.67 1.29
CA ILE A 114 -3.14 -19.30 0.98
C ILE A 114 -2.37 -20.43 0.26
N SER A 115 -2.81 -21.68 0.40
CA SER A 115 -2.17 -22.88 -0.21
C SER A 115 -2.04 -22.84 -1.74
N GLY A 116 -2.74 -21.94 -2.44
CA GLY A 116 -2.66 -21.78 -3.89
C GLY A 116 -1.73 -20.68 -4.39
N ASN A 117 -1.08 -19.90 -3.51
CA ASN A 117 -0.36 -18.68 -3.91
C ASN A 117 1.18 -18.87 -3.89
N PRO A 118 1.85 -18.97 -5.05
CA PRO A 118 3.30 -19.16 -5.12
C PRO A 118 4.12 -17.98 -4.55
N ARG A 119 3.52 -16.78 -4.39
CA ARG A 119 4.23 -15.60 -3.82
C ARG A 119 4.47 -15.68 -2.31
N PHE A 120 3.72 -16.52 -1.58
CA PHE A 120 3.89 -16.66 -0.13
C PHE A 120 4.93 -17.72 0.25
N ASN A 121 5.07 -18.77 -0.57
CA ASN A 121 6.01 -19.87 -0.32
C ASN A 121 7.49 -19.48 -0.45
N SER A 122 7.80 -18.36 -1.13
CA SER A 122 9.19 -17.94 -1.34
C SER A 122 9.79 -17.10 -0.19
N ARG A 123 9.02 -16.77 0.85
CA ARG A 123 9.51 -15.99 2.01
C ARG A 123 9.96 -16.83 3.21
N ASN A 124 9.72 -18.14 3.19
CA ASN A 124 9.99 -19.02 4.34
C ASN A 124 11.31 -19.81 4.25
N SER A 125 12.18 -19.56 3.27
CA SER A 125 13.44 -20.31 3.17
C SER A 125 14.56 -19.81 4.10
N ASP A 126 14.46 -18.60 4.68
CA ASP A 126 15.65 -17.93 5.24
C ASP A 126 15.57 -17.57 6.74
N ALA A 127 14.55 -18.04 7.49
CA ALA A 127 14.45 -17.75 8.92
C ALA A 127 14.88 -18.95 9.79
N ASN A 128 16.18 -19.03 10.09
CA ASN A 128 16.67 -19.72 11.29
C ASN A 128 16.03 -19.02 12.52
N SER A 129 15.05 -19.68 13.13
CA SER A 129 14.30 -19.16 14.27
C SER A 129 15.11 -19.28 15.56
N GLU A 130 15.69 -18.18 16.04
CA GLU A 130 15.82 -17.98 17.48
C GLU A 130 14.52 -17.38 18.00
N GLN A 131 13.84 -18.20 18.80
CA GLN A 131 12.51 -17.98 19.33
C GLN A 131 12.58 -16.99 20.50
N SER A 132 12.32 -15.69 20.25
CA SER A 132 12.03 -14.75 21.33
C SER A 132 10.60 -14.98 21.84
N LYS A 133 10.50 -15.51 23.06
CA LYS A 133 9.26 -15.75 23.80
C LYS A 133 8.72 -14.43 24.37
N ASP A 134 8.26 -13.51 23.53
CA ASP A 134 7.46 -12.38 24.01
C ASP A 134 5.98 -12.78 24.01
N THR A 135 5.57 -13.34 25.15
CA THR A 135 4.18 -13.72 25.42
C THR A 135 3.40 -12.46 25.79
N LEU A 136 2.99 -11.69 24.78
CA LEU A 136 2.01 -10.61 24.95
C LEU A 136 0.61 -11.14 24.70
N SER A 137 -0.31 -10.77 25.60
CA SER A 137 -1.65 -11.31 25.72
C SER A 137 -2.48 -11.18 24.42
N PRO A 138 -3.44 -12.10 24.17
CA PRO A 138 -4.22 -12.11 22.94
C PRO A 138 -5.03 -10.82 22.79
N CYS A 139 -4.62 -9.93 21.87
CA CYS A 139 -5.44 -8.80 21.48
C CYS A 139 -6.52 -9.28 20.48
N GLN A 140 -7.69 -8.65 20.59
CA GLN A 140 -8.99 -9.09 20.09
C GLN A 140 -9.03 -9.38 18.58
N SER A 141 -10.07 -10.09 18.13
CA SER A 141 -10.37 -10.50 16.74
C SER A 141 -9.97 -9.48 15.67
N ALA A 142 -9.55 -9.97 14.50
CA ALA A 142 -9.33 -9.12 13.31
C ALA A 142 -10.53 -8.16 13.13
N PRO A 143 -10.31 -6.88 12.82
CA PRO A 143 -11.40 -5.93 12.68
C PRO A 143 -12.42 -6.43 11.65
N ASP A 144 -13.70 -6.26 11.95
CA ASP A 144 -14.80 -6.61 11.05
C ASP A 144 -14.58 -5.93 9.68
N GLY A 145 -14.63 -6.70 8.57
CA GLY A 145 -14.59 -6.16 7.20
C GLY A 145 -13.27 -6.19 6.43
N TRP A 146 -12.20 -6.80 6.95
CA TRP A 146 -10.93 -6.98 6.19
C TRP A 146 -11.04 -7.95 5.01
N ASP A 147 -12.04 -8.82 5.02
CA ASP A 147 -12.50 -9.67 3.91
C ASP A 147 -13.15 -8.89 2.75
N LYS A 148 -13.22 -7.56 2.89
CA LYS A 148 -13.84 -6.64 1.93
C LYS A 148 -12.89 -5.51 1.55
N LEU A 149 -11.57 -5.65 1.77
CA LEU A 149 -10.62 -4.59 1.44
C LEU A 149 -10.69 -4.23 -0.05
N THR A 150 -10.81 -2.94 -0.37
CA THR A 150 -10.79 -2.41 -1.74
C THR A 150 -9.74 -1.32 -1.86
N ILE A 151 -8.80 -1.50 -2.79
CA ILE A 151 -7.73 -0.55 -3.08
C ILE A 151 -7.95 0.02 -4.49
N ILE A 152 -7.84 1.34 -4.61
CA ILE A 152 -7.86 2.06 -5.88
C ILE A 152 -6.48 2.69 -6.08
N VAL A 153 -5.84 2.37 -7.21
CA VAL A 153 -4.57 2.98 -7.61
C VAL A 153 -4.83 3.89 -8.80
N SER A 154 -4.86 5.19 -8.58
CA SER A 154 -5.32 6.14 -9.61
C SER A 154 -4.34 7.29 -9.82
N HIS A 155 -4.52 8.00 -10.92
CA HIS A 155 -3.77 9.22 -11.25
C HIS A 155 -4.78 10.36 -11.44
N PRO A 156 -5.48 10.80 -10.37
CA PRO A 156 -6.65 11.65 -10.51
C PRO A 156 -6.30 12.96 -11.21
N HIS A 157 -6.97 13.24 -12.33
CA HIS A 157 -6.78 14.45 -13.11
C HIS A 157 -5.35 14.67 -13.65
N GLY A 158 -4.50 13.63 -13.68
CA GLY A 158 -3.09 13.78 -14.06
C GLY A 158 -2.20 14.39 -12.96
N CYS A 159 -2.65 14.39 -11.70
CA CYS A 159 -1.92 14.89 -10.53
C CYS A 159 -0.95 13.85 -9.92
N SER A 160 -0.57 13.92 -8.64
CA SER A 160 0.19 12.80 -8.05
C SER A 160 -0.65 11.51 -8.05
N LYS A 161 -0.04 10.38 -8.37
CA LYS A 161 -0.71 9.07 -8.22
C LYS A 161 -1.12 8.86 -6.77
N GLN A 162 -2.31 8.31 -6.57
CA GLN A 162 -2.93 8.10 -5.27
C GLN A 162 -3.24 6.62 -5.09
N VAL A 163 -2.98 6.11 -3.88
CA VAL A 163 -3.46 4.82 -3.42
C VAL A 163 -4.54 5.08 -2.39
N SER A 164 -5.78 4.74 -2.71
CA SER A 164 -6.93 4.92 -1.83
C SER A 164 -7.38 3.56 -1.32
N VAL A 165 -7.63 3.47 -0.01
CA VAL A 165 -8.04 2.24 0.66
C VAL A 165 -9.42 2.43 1.26
N GLY A 166 -10.28 1.43 1.09
CA GLY A 166 -11.61 1.38 1.67
C GLY A 166 -12.15 -0.04 1.67
N CYS A 167 -13.47 -0.18 1.68
CA CYS A 167 -14.16 -1.45 1.76
C CYS A 167 -15.18 -1.62 0.63
N CYS A 168 -15.24 -2.83 0.07
CA CYS A 168 -16.35 -3.35 -0.69
C CYS A 168 -17.59 -3.37 0.20
N THR A 169 -18.64 -2.69 -0.22
CA THR A 169 -19.90 -2.55 0.51
C THR A 169 -21.03 -3.35 -0.15
N GLY A 170 -20.84 -3.82 -1.38
CA GLY A 170 -21.80 -4.68 -2.06
C GLY A 170 -21.30 -5.15 -3.43
N LYS A 171 -22.05 -6.08 -4.01
CA LYS A 171 -21.84 -6.59 -5.37
C LYS A 171 -23.17 -6.77 -6.09
N ASP A 172 -23.20 -6.51 -7.38
CA ASP A 172 -24.32 -6.81 -8.27
C ASP A 172 -23.87 -7.89 -9.28
N ASP A 173 -24.48 -9.07 -9.14
CA ASP A 173 -24.21 -10.28 -9.93
C ASP A 173 -25.39 -10.63 -10.87
N LYS A 174 -26.27 -9.66 -11.18
CA LYS A 174 -27.54 -9.92 -11.91
C LYS A 174 -27.38 -10.40 -13.37
N GLN A 175 -26.18 -10.32 -13.94
CA GLN A 175 -25.87 -10.95 -15.22
C GLN A 175 -25.00 -12.17 -14.94
N ALA A 176 -25.39 -13.33 -15.47
CA ALA A 176 -24.56 -14.53 -15.41
C ALA A 176 -23.14 -14.14 -15.84
N TYR A 177 -22.11 -14.61 -15.11
CA TYR A 177 -20.68 -14.38 -15.33
C TYR A 177 -20.14 -12.93 -15.24
N LEU A 178 -20.95 -11.91 -14.93
CA LEU A 178 -20.48 -10.54 -14.74
C LEU A 178 -20.80 -10.03 -13.34
N THR A 179 -19.77 -9.58 -12.63
CA THR A 179 -19.90 -8.92 -11.34
C THR A 179 -19.54 -7.45 -11.44
N LYS A 180 -20.31 -6.64 -10.75
CA LYS A 180 -20.05 -5.22 -10.49
C LYS A 180 -19.90 -4.99 -8.99
N TYR A 181 -18.80 -4.40 -8.57
CA TYR A 181 -18.52 -4.11 -7.17
C TYR A 181 -18.93 -2.70 -6.80
N ILE A 182 -19.39 -2.52 -5.55
CA ILE A 182 -19.72 -1.24 -4.93
C ILE A 182 -18.84 -1.09 -3.70
N TYR A 183 -18.23 0.07 -3.51
CA TYR A 183 -17.27 0.31 -2.43
C TYR A 183 -17.35 1.74 -1.90
N ASN A 184 -16.81 1.93 -0.71
CA ASN A 184 -16.66 3.26 -0.08
C ASN A 184 -15.23 3.81 -0.18
N THR A 185 -14.35 3.16 -0.95
CA THR A 185 -12.97 3.63 -1.17
C THR A 185 -12.99 5.05 -1.76
N PRO A 186 -12.24 6.00 -1.19
CA PRO A 186 -12.23 7.39 -1.67
C PRO A 186 -11.79 7.48 -3.13
N THR A 187 -12.57 8.14 -3.96
CA THR A 187 -12.24 8.43 -5.37
C THR A 187 -12.84 9.77 -5.80
N CYS A 188 -12.51 10.21 -7.01
CA CYS A 188 -13.17 11.33 -7.68
C CYS A 188 -13.35 10.99 -9.17
N PRO A 189 -14.01 11.84 -10.00
CA PRO A 189 -14.12 11.60 -11.43
C PRO A 189 -12.77 11.39 -12.14
N GLY A 190 -11.70 12.01 -11.62
CA GLY A 190 -10.33 11.83 -12.12
C GLY A 190 -9.77 10.43 -11.92
N SER A 191 -10.35 9.62 -11.01
CA SER A 191 -9.95 8.24 -10.77
C SER A 191 -10.58 7.25 -11.75
N SER A 192 -11.49 7.69 -12.64
CA SER A 192 -12.17 6.81 -13.59
C SER A 192 -11.16 6.03 -14.46
N GLY A 193 -11.41 4.73 -14.65
CA GLY A 193 -10.52 3.83 -15.38
C GLY A 193 -9.35 3.26 -14.57
N SER A 194 -9.17 3.64 -13.30
CA SER A 194 -8.16 3.03 -12.43
C SER A 194 -8.51 1.58 -12.04
N PRO A 195 -7.52 0.70 -11.83
CA PRO A 195 -7.78 -0.66 -11.36
C PRO A 195 -8.47 -0.66 -9.98
N VAL A 196 -9.47 -1.53 -9.83
CA VAL A 196 -10.13 -1.86 -8.56
C VAL A 196 -9.56 -3.17 -8.07
N LEU A 197 -8.82 -3.10 -6.96
CA LEU A 197 -8.17 -4.24 -6.35
C LEU A 197 -8.98 -4.70 -5.14
N LEU A 198 -9.57 -5.89 -5.20
CA LEU A 198 -10.40 -6.45 -4.14
C LEU A 198 -9.73 -7.64 -3.46
N LEU A 199 -9.91 -7.76 -2.14
CA LEU A 199 -9.52 -8.92 -1.35
C LEU A 199 -10.77 -9.68 -0.89
N GLU A 200 -11.50 -10.31 -1.80
CA GLU A 200 -12.70 -11.10 -1.48
C GLU A 200 -12.41 -12.60 -1.42
N GLY A 201 -12.20 -13.15 -0.22
CA GLY A 201 -12.39 -14.57 0.16
C GLY A 201 -11.55 -15.67 -0.54
N VAL A 202 -11.12 -15.45 -1.78
CA VAL A 202 -10.19 -16.25 -2.58
C VAL A 202 -8.97 -15.34 -2.73
N TRP A 203 -7.78 -15.78 -2.33
CA TRP A 203 -6.57 -14.94 -2.39
C TRP A 203 -6.16 -14.72 -3.85
N GLY A 204 -6.76 -13.71 -4.48
CA GLY A 204 -6.41 -13.21 -5.79
C GLY A 204 -6.66 -11.71 -5.83
N TRP A 205 -5.68 -10.95 -6.32
CA TRP A 205 -5.92 -9.57 -6.71
C TRP A 205 -6.68 -9.62 -8.04
N SER A 206 -8.01 -9.49 -8.02
CA SER A 206 -8.78 -9.32 -9.26
C SER A 206 -8.54 -7.90 -9.76
N CYS A 207 -7.94 -7.73 -10.94
CA CYS A 207 -7.74 -6.43 -11.58
C CYS A 207 -8.58 -6.25 -12.86
N ASP A 208 -9.53 -7.16 -13.11
CA ASP A 208 -10.43 -7.13 -14.28
C ASP A 208 -11.50 -6.03 -14.19
N HIS A 209 -11.57 -5.35 -13.04
CA HIS A 209 -12.53 -4.31 -12.73
C HIS A 209 -11.84 -2.95 -12.72
N ALA A 210 -12.33 -2.01 -13.53
CA ALA A 210 -11.89 -0.62 -13.51
C ALA A 210 -12.89 0.24 -12.73
N HIS A 211 -12.41 1.24 -12.00
CA HIS A 211 -13.26 2.15 -11.25
C HIS A 211 -14.10 2.97 -12.23
N SER A 212 -15.39 3.01 -11.96
CA SER A 212 -16.35 3.91 -12.60
C SER A 212 -17.14 4.62 -11.51
N GLY A 213 -16.99 5.94 -11.41
CA GLY A 213 -17.82 6.75 -10.53
C GLY A 213 -19.18 7.07 -11.16
N GLY A 214 -20.23 7.14 -10.35
CA GLY A 214 -21.50 7.78 -10.73
C GLY A 214 -21.57 9.23 -10.25
N ASP A 215 -22.36 10.06 -10.93
CA ASP A 215 -22.69 11.45 -10.57
C ASP A 215 -23.69 11.57 -9.41
N GLY A 216 -23.73 10.59 -8.51
CA GLY A 216 -24.82 10.36 -7.56
C GLY A 216 -25.28 11.59 -6.80
N THR A 217 -26.59 11.85 -6.85
CA THR A 217 -27.30 12.86 -6.04
C THR A 217 -27.00 12.72 -4.55
N GLU A 218 -27.04 13.85 -3.83
CA GLU A 218 -26.40 14.18 -2.54
C GLU A 218 -26.45 13.18 -1.36
N GLU A 219 -27.14 12.03 -1.43
CA GLU A 219 -27.27 11.11 -0.29
C GLU A 219 -26.42 9.82 -0.34
N LYS A 220 -25.62 9.58 -1.38
CA LYS A 220 -24.46 8.67 -1.37
C LYS A 220 -23.77 8.74 -2.72
N GLN A 221 -22.59 9.36 -2.79
CA GLN A 221 -21.68 9.09 -3.90
C GLN A 221 -21.30 7.61 -3.83
N LEU A 222 -21.90 6.80 -4.71
CA LEU A 222 -21.62 5.38 -4.79
C LEU A 222 -20.51 5.16 -5.80
N ASN A 223 -19.36 4.67 -5.32
CA ASN A 223 -18.27 4.23 -6.17
C ASN A 223 -18.52 2.78 -6.57
N PHE A 224 -18.36 2.51 -7.86
CA PHE A 224 -18.53 1.16 -8.40
C PHE A 224 -17.45 0.80 -9.41
N SER A 225 -17.32 -0.47 -9.73
CA SER A 225 -16.50 -0.92 -10.85
C SER A 225 -17.30 -0.99 -12.16
N SER A 226 -16.58 -1.12 -13.28
CA SER A 226 -17.12 -1.71 -14.51
C SER A 226 -17.62 -3.13 -14.24
N SER A 227 -18.50 -3.65 -15.09
CA SER A 227 -18.83 -5.08 -15.07
C SER A 227 -17.62 -5.88 -15.56
N GLY A 228 -17.19 -6.88 -14.79
CA GLY A 228 -16.05 -7.75 -15.10
C GLY A 228 -16.30 -9.18 -14.67
N VAL A 229 -15.53 -10.12 -15.21
CA VAL A 229 -15.62 -11.55 -14.86
C VAL A 229 -14.83 -11.79 -13.57
N ILE A 230 -15.33 -12.66 -12.69
CA ILE A 230 -14.56 -13.19 -11.57
C ILE A 230 -14.08 -14.58 -11.98
N PHE A 231 -12.77 -14.82 -11.88
CA PHE A 231 -12.15 -16.14 -12.09
C PHE A 231 -11.91 -16.86 -10.75
#